data_AF-A0A1Q2CQQ9-F1
#
_entry.id   AF-A0A1Q2CQQ9-F1
#
_cell.length_a   1.000
_cell.length_b   1.000
_cell.length_c   1.000
_cell.angle_alpha   90.00
_cell.angle_beta   90.00
_cell.angle_gamma   90.00
#
_symmetry.space_group_name_H-M   'P 1'
#
loop_
_entity.id
_entity.type
_entity.pdbx_description
1 polymer ?
#
loop_
_entity_poly.entity_id
_entity_poly.type
_entity_poly.pdbx_seq_one_letter_code
_entity_poly.pdbx_strand_id
1 'polypeptide(L)'
;MARPTTAARVFAAVLHLAERGGPNALTMEGIATEAGVGKQTLYRTWPSIHALLFDALAAESAAAEPLVSHPDLFGAMKATSTELVSEPRASLLRMLTAAIQSDEAIAHQFHTALFQPQQQQFARLVAADGFANPEQATELLLAPLLFRWFLRLPPLSDGELADHIETVRRLENPD
;
A
#
# COMPACT_ATOMS: atom_id res chain seq x y z
N MET A 1 -4.69 -14.45 19.42
CA MET A 1 -3.51 -13.93 18.70
C MET A 1 -2.60 -15.08 18.29
N ALA A 2 -2.21 -15.17 17.03
CA ALA A 2 -1.15 -16.08 16.59
C ALA A 2 0.20 -15.67 17.24
N ARG A 3 1.12 -16.62 17.44
CA ARG A 3 2.48 -16.27 17.92
C ARG A 3 3.17 -15.37 16.88
N PRO A 4 4.01 -14.39 17.27
CA PRO A 4 4.64 -13.44 16.34
C PRO A 4 5.34 -14.11 15.15
N THR A 5 5.98 -15.26 15.38
CA THR A 5 6.65 -16.06 14.35
C THR A 5 5.68 -16.74 13.38
N THR A 6 4.45 -17.03 13.80
CA THR A 6 3.40 -17.57 12.93
C THR A 6 2.84 -16.49 12.01
N ALA A 7 2.57 -15.28 12.53
CA ALA A 7 2.07 -14.18 11.73
C ALA A 7 3.05 -13.80 10.61
N ALA A 8 4.34 -13.65 10.94
CA ALA A 8 5.38 -13.35 9.95
C ALA A 8 5.46 -14.40 8.82
N ARG A 9 5.37 -15.70 9.15
CA ARG A 9 5.33 -16.78 8.15
C ARG A 9 4.11 -16.70 7.24
N VAL A 10 2.95 -16.38 7.81
CA VAL A 10 1.71 -16.25 7.05
C VAL A 10 1.77 -15.04 6.13
N PHE A 11 2.26 -13.89 6.62
CA PHE A 11 2.41 -12.69 5.79
C PHE A 11 3.38 -12.92 4.63
N ALA A 12 4.54 -13.54 4.89
CA ALA A 12 5.48 -13.90 3.84
C ALA A 12 4.84 -14.83 2.79
N ALA A 13 4.07 -15.83 3.22
CA ALA A 13 3.37 -16.74 2.31
C ALA A 13 2.34 -16.03 1.42
N VAL A 14 1.57 -15.10 2.00
CA VAL A 14 0.56 -14.32 1.26
C VAL A 14 1.22 -13.46 0.19
N LEU A 15 2.26 -12.71 0.57
CA LEU A 15 2.97 -11.82 -0.36
C LEU A 15 3.67 -12.61 -1.46
N HIS A 16 4.34 -13.73 -1.12
CA HIS A 16 4.99 -14.60 -2.10
C HIS A 16 4.00 -15.22 -3.11
N LEU A 17 2.82 -15.63 -2.65
CA LEU A 17 1.76 -16.14 -3.54
C LEU A 17 1.22 -15.04 -4.45
N ALA A 18 1.02 -13.83 -3.92
CA ALA A 18 0.60 -12.67 -4.70
C ALA A 18 1.64 -12.31 -5.78
N GLU A 19 2.93 -12.33 -5.44
CA GLU A 19 4.04 -12.07 -6.35
C GLU A 19 4.20 -13.13 -7.44
N ARG A 20 3.83 -14.39 -7.18
CA ARG A 20 4.01 -15.48 -8.15
C ARG A 20 2.83 -15.67 -9.08
N GLY A 21 1.61 -15.50 -8.57
CA GLY A 21 0.39 -15.87 -9.28
C GLY A 21 -0.70 -14.81 -9.28
N GLY A 22 -0.41 -13.62 -8.76
CA GLY A 22 -1.35 -12.52 -8.68
C GLY A 22 -2.59 -12.84 -7.82
N PRO A 23 -3.68 -12.10 -8.01
CA PRO A 23 -4.92 -12.27 -7.24
C PRO A 23 -5.48 -13.70 -7.26
N ASN A 24 -5.36 -14.42 -8.37
CA ASN A 24 -5.96 -15.75 -8.53
C ASN A 24 -5.25 -16.84 -7.70
N ALA A 25 -3.99 -16.61 -7.30
CA ALA A 25 -3.25 -17.55 -6.46
C ALA A 25 -3.58 -17.41 -4.96
N LEU A 26 -4.27 -16.32 -4.58
CA LEU A 26 -4.59 -16.02 -3.20
C LEU A 26 -5.84 -16.80 -2.77
N THR A 27 -5.62 -17.89 -2.05
CA THR A 27 -6.67 -18.67 -1.37
C THR A 27 -6.25 -18.98 0.07
N MET A 28 -7.20 -19.06 1.01
CA MET A 28 -6.90 -19.41 2.41
C MET A 28 -6.24 -20.79 2.50
N GLU A 29 -6.65 -21.73 1.65
CA GLU A 29 -6.03 -23.04 1.41
C GLU A 29 -4.56 -22.95 1.03
N GLY A 30 -4.27 -22.19 -0.03
CA GLY A 30 -2.93 -22.02 -0.57
C GLY A 30 -2.02 -21.35 0.44
N ILE A 31 -2.51 -20.30 1.10
CA ILE A 31 -1.77 -19.59 2.14
C ILE A 31 -1.47 -20.48 3.34
N ALA A 32 -2.45 -21.26 3.82
CA ALA A 32 -2.24 -22.20 4.92
C ALA A 32 -1.16 -23.23 4.57
N THR A 33 -1.19 -23.74 3.35
CA THR A 33 -0.23 -24.71 2.83
C THR A 33 1.18 -24.12 2.74
N GLU A 34 1.32 -22.96 2.08
CA GLU A 34 2.58 -22.24 1.91
C GLU A 34 3.19 -21.82 3.26
N ALA A 35 2.35 -21.30 4.16
CA ALA A 35 2.79 -20.89 5.48
C ALA A 35 3.02 -22.07 6.44
N GLY A 36 2.64 -23.30 6.08
CA GLY A 36 2.76 -24.50 6.92
C GLY A 36 1.95 -24.40 8.22
N VAL A 37 0.72 -23.90 8.14
CA VAL A 37 -0.22 -23.73 9.27
C VAL A 37 -1.58 -24.36 8.94
N GLY A 38 -2.35 -24.74 9.97
CA GLY A 38 -3.71 -25.24 9.76
C GLY A 38 -4.70 -24.13 9.39
N LYS A 39 -5.68 -24.41 8.52
CA LYS A 39 -6.73 -23.45 8.12
C LYS A 39 -7.49 -22.84 9.30
N GLN A 40 -7.83 -23.65 10.30
CA GLN A 40 -8.51 -23.18 11.51
C GLN A 40 -7.70 -22.12 12.27
N THR A 41 -6.35 -22.20 12.21
CA THR A 41 -5.46 -21.20 12.81
C THR A 41 -5.56 -19.86 12.08
N LEU A 42 -5.66 -19.88 10.75
CA LEU A 42 -5.85 -18.67 9.94
C LEU A 42 -7.22 -18.05 10.20
N TYR A 43 -8.31 -18.80 10.01
CA TYR A 43 -9.67 -18.27 10.14
C TYR A 43 -10.00 -17.69 11.53
N ARG A 44 -9.33 -18.18 12.59
CA ARG A 44 -9.48 -17.62 13.94
C ARG A 44 -8.93 -16.19 14.06
N THR A 45 -7.96 -15.82 13.23
CA THR A 45 -7.28 -14.53 13.29
C THR A 45 -7.70 -13.62 12.15
N TRP A 46 -7.84 -14.17 10.95
CA TRP A 46 -8.23 -13.46 9.74
C TRP A 46 -9.49 -14.10 9.16
N PRO A 47 -10.66 -13.45 9.30
CA PRO A 47 -11.93 -14.00 8.85
C PRO A 47 -12.05 -14.02 7.31
N SER A 48 -11.22 -13.25 6.61
CA SER A 48 -11.20 -13.16 5.16
C SER A 48 -9.77 -13.02 4.65
N ILE A 49 -9.59 -13.29 3.35
CA ILE A 49 -8.30 -13.09 2.67
C ILE A 49 -7.89 -11.62 2.62
N HIS A 50 -8.86 -10.70 2.51
CA HIS A 50 -8.61 -9.26 2.53
C HIS A 50 -8.05 -8.80 3.87
N ALA A 51 -8.66 -9.24 4.98
CA ALA A 51 -8.17 -8.93 6.33
C ALA A 51 -6.72 -9.41 6.51
N LEU A 52 -6.40 -10.61 6.02
CA LEU A 52 -5.04 -11.13 6.07
C LEU A 52 -4.07 -10.36 5.16
N LEU A 53 -4.51 -10.00 3.95
CA LEU A 53 -3.68 -9.29 2.98
C LEU A 53 -3.37 -7.86 3.44
N PHE A 54 -4.35 -7.16 4.04
CA PHE A 54 -4.12 -5.82 4.59
C PHE A 54 -3.09 -5.85 5.73
N ASP A 55 -3.20 -6.79 6.66
CA ASP A 55 -2.22 -6.94 7.74
C ASP A 55 -0.82 -7.28 7.19
N ALA A 56 -0.74 -8.14 6.16
CA ALA A 56 0.51 -8.48 5.52
C ALA A 56 1.17 -7.28 4.82
N LEU A 57 0.39 -6.50 4.06
CA LEU A 57 0.86 -5.28 3.39
C LEU A 57 1.24 -4.19 4.40
N ALA A 58 0.54 -4.09 5.53
CA ALA A 58 0.86 -3.15 6.59
C ALA A 58 2.19 -3.51 7.26
N ALA A 59 2.41 -4.80 7.52
CA ALA A 59 3.68 -5.30 8.04
C ALA A 59 4.84 -5.09 7.07
N GLU A 60 4.61 -5.29 5.77
CA GLU A 60 5.59 -5.00 4.71
C GLU A 60 5.94 -3.50 4.67
N SER A 61 4.93 -2.62 4.65
CA SER A 61 5.13 -1.17 4.65
C SER A 61 5.88 -0.69 5.90
N ALA A 62 5.53 -1.22 7.07
CA ALA A 62 6.20 -0.89 8.32
C ALA A 62 7.68 -1.33 8.33
N ALA A 63 8.03 -2.40 7.62
CA ALA A 63 9.42 -2.83 7.46
C ALA A 63 10.19 -1.96 6.44
N ALA A 64 9.49 -1.36 5.47
CA ALA A 64 10.06 -0.55 4.39
C ALA A 64 10.05 0.96 4.71
N GLU A 65 10.63 1.37 5.85
CA GLU A 65 10.67 2.79 6.28
C GLU A 65 11.08 3.76 5.15
N PRO A 66 10.18 4.62 4.61
CA PRO A 66 10.41 5.47 3.45
C PRO A 66 11.58 6.42 3.61
N LEU A 67 11.78 6.97 4.81
CA LEU A 67 12.91 7.84 5.15
C LEU A 67 14.26 7.12 5.06
N VAL A 68 14.27 5.80 5.18
CA VAL A 68 15.46 4.96 5.01
C VAL A 68 15.58 4.49 3.56
N SER A 69 14.45 4.20 2.91
CA SER A 69 14.40 3.65 1.56
C SER A 69 14.61 4.68 0.44
N HIS A 70 14.30 5.96 0.67
CA HIS A 70 14.39 7.01 -0.34
C HIS A 70 15.14 8.24 0.18
N PRO A 71 16.07 8.81 -0.61
CA PRO A 71 16.86 9.97 -0.19
C PRO A 71 16.06 11.29 -0.16
N ASP A 72 14.94 11.37 -0.88
CA ASP A 72 14.09 12.57 -0.97
C ASP A 72 12.63 12.22 -1.33
N LEU A 73 11.74 13.21 -1.24
CA LEU A 73 10.32 13.09 -1.56
C LEU A 73 10.08 12.66 -3.02
N PHE A 74 10.84 13.20 -3.96
CA PHE A 74 10.73 12.88 -5.38
C PHE A 74 10.99 11.38 -5.62
N GLY A 75 12.05 10.83 -5.04
CA GLY A 75 12.42 9.43 -5.12
C GLY A 75 11.32 8.52 -4.56
N ALA A 76 10.71 8.88 -3.44
CA ALA A 76 9.60 8.12 -2.88
C ALA A 76 8.35 8.17 -3.78
N MET A 77 7.97 9.34 -4.28
CA MET A 77 6.83 9.46 -5.21
C MET A 77 7.06 8.70 -6.51
N LYS A 78 8.29 8.71 -7.03
CA LYS A 78 8.67 7.96 -8.22
C LYS A 78 8.60 6.45 -7.98
N ALA A 79 9.05 5.98 -6.82
CA ALA A 79 8.95 4.58 -6.44
C ALA A 79 7.48 4.15 -6.31
N THR A 80 6.64 4.96 -5.65
CA THR A 80 5.19 4.70 -5.57
C THR A 80 4.55 4.63 -6.96
N SER A 81 4.84 5.59 -7.84
CA SER A 81 4.35 5.58 -9.23
C SER A 81 4.76 4.30 -9.98
N THR A 82 6.00 3.86 -9.79
CA THR A 82 6.55 2.63 -10.40
C THR A 82 5.88 1.37 -9.84
N GLU A 83 5.67 1.29 -8.52
CA GLU A 83 5.03 0.15 -7.87
C GLU A 83 3.59 -0.04 -8.38
N LEU A 84 2.84 1.05 -8.52
CA LEU A 84 1.44 1.02 -8.99
C LEU A 84 1.30 0.41 -10.40
N VAL A 85 2.34 0.45 -11.24
CA VAL A 85 2.29 -0.08 -12.61
C VAL A 85 3.08 -1.38 -12.80
N SER A 86 3.82 -1.83 -11.78
CA SER A 86 4.66 -3.02 -11.87
C SER A 86 3.85 -4.30 -11.62
N GLU A 87 3.79 -5.19 -12.61
CA GLU A 87 3.13 -6.49 -12.45
C GLU A 87 4.05 -7.50 -11.73
N PRO A 88 3.49 -8.40 -10.89
CA PRO A 88 2.06 -8.63 -10.65
C PRO A 88 1.45 -7.80 -9.51
N ARG A 89 2.25 -6.94 -8.85
CA ARG A 89 1.83 -6.07 -7.74
C ARG A 89 0.68 -5.15 -8.14
N ALA A 90 0.74 -4.55 -9.32
CA ALA A 90 -0.32 -3.70 -9.85
C ALA A 90 -1.66 -4.43 -9.97
N SER A 91 -1.68 -5.70 -10.39
CA SER A 91 -2.90 -6.52 -10.41
C SER A 91 -3.45 -6.83 -9.02
N LEU A 92 -2.57 -7.09 -8.05
CA LEU A 92 -2.94 -7.27 -6.64
C LEU A 92 -3.65 -6.04 -6.09
N LEU A 93 -3.02 -4.87 -6.23
CA LEU A 93 -3.54 -3.60 -5.73
C LEU A 93 -4.87 -3.23 -6.41
N ARG A 94 -5.05 -3.54 -7.69
CA ARG A 94 -6.32 -3.34 -8.41
C ARG A 94 -7.44 -4.23 -7.89
N MET A 95 -7.15 -5.50 -7.60
CA MET A 95 -8.13 -6.41 -7.01
C MET A 95 -8.57 -5.91 -5.62
N LEU A 96 -7.63 -5.46 -4.79
CA LEU A 96 -7.93 -4.84 -3.49
C LEU A 96 -8.81 -3.58 -3.64
N THR A 97 -8.45 -2.70 -4.57
CA THR A 97 -9.23 -1.48 -4.84
C THR A 97 -10.67 -1.81 -5.23
N ALA A 98 -10.88 -2.79 -6.11
CA ALA A 98 -12.22 -3.20 -6.51
C ALA A 98 -13.05 -3.72 -5.32
N ALA A 99 -12.42 -4.47 -4.40
CA ALA A 99 -13.07 -4.95 -3.19
C ALA A 99 -13.43 -3.79 -2.25
N ILE A 100 -12.52 -2.83 -2.04
CA ILE A 100 -12.75 -1.62 -1.23
C ILE A 100 -13.92 -0.80 -1.79
N GLN A 101 -14.03 -0.66 -3.12
CA GLN A 101 -15.12 0.09 -3.76
C GLN A 101 -16.48 -0.61 -3.68
N SER A 102 -16.49 -1.94 -3.53
CA SER A 102 -17.71 -2.75 -3.61
C SER A 102 -18.27 -3.14 -2.24
N ASP A 103 -17.47 -3.10 -1.17
CA ASP A 103 -17.81 -3.58 0.16
C ASP A 103 -17.32 -2.61 1.25
N GLU A 104 -18.26 -2.00 1.98
CA GLU A 104 -17.99 -1.01 3.03
C GLU A 104 -17.23 -1.61 4.24
N ALA A 105 -17.47 -2.89 4.57
CA ALA A 105 -16.76 -3.54 5.66
C ALA A 105 -15.29 -3.77 5.30
N ILE A 106 -15.01 -4.12 4.04
CA ILE A 106 -13.64 -4.21 3.50
C ILE A 106 -12.99 -2.82 3.47
N ALA A 107 -13.71 -1.78 3.06
CA ALA A 107 -13.21 -0.41 3.06
C ALA A 107 -12.81 0.06 4.46
N HIS A 108 -13.62 -0.22 5.47
CA HIS A 108 -13.31 0.11 6.85
C HIS A 108 -12.05 -0.61 7.35
N GLN A 109 -11.92 -1.91 7.06
CA GLN A 109 -10.73 -2.69 7.41
C GLN A 109 -9.48 -2.14 6.71
N PHE A 110 -9.55 -1.86 5.41
CA PHE A 110 -8.47 -1.24 4.66
C PHE A 110 -8.01 0.08 5.29
N HIS A 111 -8.96 0.94 5.65
CA HIS A 111 -8.65 2.24 6.23
C HIS A 111 -7.84 2.11 7.52
N THR A 112 -8.30 1.24 8.43
CA THR A 112 -7.67 1.06 9.74
C THR A 112 -6.37 0.25 9.70
N ALA A 113 -6.34 -0.82 8.90
CA ALA A 113 -5.24 -1.78 8.92
C ALA A 113 -4.08 -1.35 8.02
N LEU A 114 -4.35 -0.64 6.92
CA LEU A 114 -3.35 -0.37 5.89
C LEU A 114 -3.21 1.12 5.56
N PHE A 115 -4.32 1.80 5.23
CA PHE A 115 -4.26 3.16 4.69
C PHE A 115 -3.73 4.19 5.71
N GLN A 116 -4.29 4.22 6.93
CA GLN A 116 -3.84 5.15 7.96
C GLN A 116 -2.36 5.00 8.31
N PRO A 117 -1.82 3.77 8.56
CA PRO A 117 -0.39 3.58 8.76
C PRO A 117 0.47 4.09 7.59
N GLN A 118 0.09 3.78 6.34
CA GLN A 118 0.83 4.22 5.15
C GLN A 118 0.81 5.74 4.99
N GLN A 119 -0.35 6.37 5.17
CA GLN A 119 -0.50 7.83 5.12
C GLN A 119 0.39 8.52 6.16
N GLN A 120 0.40 8.02 7.40
CA GLN A 120 1.28 8.55 8.46
C GLN A 120 2.75 8.40 8.10
N GLN A 121 3.12 7.24 7.54
CA GLN A 121 4.49 6.96 7.15
C GLN A 121 4.98 7.89 6.03
N PHE A 122 4.15 8.14 5.02
CA PHE A 122 4.45 9.07 3.94
C PHE A 122 4.43 10.53 4.41
N ALA A 123 3.49 10.90 5.30
CA ALA A 123 3.43 12.23 5.90
C ALA A 123 4.71 12.57 6.68
N ARG A 124 5.40 11.60 7.30
CA ARG A 124 6.72 11.85 7.92
C ARG A 124 7.78 12.26 6.90
N LEU A 125 7.78 11.67 5.71
CA LEU A 125 8.68 12.06 4.63
C LEU A 125 8.35 13.46 4.10
N VAL A 126 7.06 13.73 3.89
CA VAL A 126 6.56 15.03 3.45
C VAL A 126 6.88 16.13 4.47
N ALA A 127 6.77 15.84 5.77
CA ALA A 127 7.19 16.74 6.84
C ALA A 127 8.69 17.02 6.82
N ALA A 128 9.52 15.99 6.59
CA ALA A 128 10.97 16.15 6.45
C ALA A 128 11.37 17.01 5.24
N ASP A 129 10.52 17.05 4.20
CA ASP A 129 10.66 17.87 3.01
C ASP A 129 10.12 19.31 3.19
N GLY A 130 9.63 19.65 4.39
CA GLY A 130 9.30 21.03 4.79
C GLY A 130 7.87 21.48 4.43
N PHE A 131 6.95 20.57 4.19
CA PHE A 131 5.53 20.90 4.01
C PHE A 131 4.89 21.30 5.35
N ALA A 132 3.98 22.28 5.31
CA ALA A 132 3.36 22.86 6.51
C ALA A 132 2.23 21.98 7.05
N ASN A 133 1.49 21.30 6.17
CA ASN A 133 0.43 20.35 6.53
C ASN A 133 0.70 18.97 5.91
N PRO A 134 1.64 18.19 6.45
CA PRO A 134 2.15 16.98 5.80
C PRO A 134 1.08 15.93 5.46
N GLU A 135 0.05 15.79 6.28
CA GLU A 135 -1.07 14.88 6.03
C GLU A 135 -1.90 15.32 4.80
N GLN A 136 -2.21 16.61 4.69
CA GLN A 136 -2.95 17.17 3.56
C GLN A 136 -2.09 17.14 2.29
N ALA A 137 -0.83 17.56 2.38
CA ALA A 137 0.13 17.46 1.28
C ALA A 137 0.27 16.02 0.78
N THR A 138 0.35 15.03 1.67
CA THR A 138 0.42 13.60 1.28
C THR A 138 -0.78 13.20 0.42
N GLU A 139 -1.99 13.56 0.81
CA GLU A 139 -3.20 13.29 0.02
C GLU A 139 -3.12 13.95 -1.37
N LEU A 140 -2.76 15.24 -1.43
CA LEU A 140 -2.65 15.99 -2.69
C LEU A 140 -1.53 15.45 -3.60
N LEU A 141 -0.42 15.00 -3.03
CA LEU A 141 0.72 14.45 -3.75
C LEU A 141 0.37 13.09 -4.36
N LEU A 142 -0.30 12.20 -3.62
CA LEU A 142 -0.61 10.85 -4.07
C LEU A 142 -1.86 10.76 -4.96
N ALA A 143 -2.82 11.68 -4.81
CA ALA A 143 -4.10 11.61 -5.51
C ALA A 143 -3.99 11.51 -7.04
N PRO A 144 -3.15 12.29 -7.74
CA PRO A 144 -3.02 12.15 -9.20
C PRO A 144 -2.39 10.83 -9.64
N LEU A 145 -1.47 10.27 -8.84
CA LEU A 145 -0.86 8.97 -9.13
C LEU A 145 -1.94 7.87 -9.07
N LEU A 146 -2.73 7.88 -8.00
CA LEU A 146 -3.84 6.94 -7.80
C LEU A 146 -4.93 7.13 -8.87
N PHE A 147 -5.36 8.37 -9.14
CA PHE A 147 -6.36 8.69 -10.16
C PHE A 147 -5.97 8.13 -11.54
N ARG A 148 -4.73 8.40 -11.96
CA ARG A 148 -4.23 7.92 -13.26
C ARG A 148 -4.12 6.41 -13.29
N TRP A 149 -3.62 5.80 -12.22
CA TRP A 149 -3.54 4.35 -12.10
C TRP A 149 -4.92 3.66 -12.16
N PHE A 150 -5.91 4.18 -11.43
CA PHE A 150 -7.28 3.67 -11.44
C PHE A 150 -7.90 3.72 -12.84
N LEU A 151 -7.70 4.84 -13.54
CA LEU A 151 -8.25 5.05 -14.87
C LEU A 151 -7.36 4.50 -16.00
N ARG A 152 -6.29 3.77 -15.66
CA ARG A 152 -5.33 3.19 -16.63
C ARG A 152 -4.73 4.25 -17.56
N LEU A 153 -4.60 5.49 -17.08
CA LEU A 153 -3.91 6.56 -17.79
C LEU A 153 -2.39 6.34 -17.69
N PRO A 154 -1.59 6.88 -18.64
CA PRO A 154 -0.13 6.80 -18.54
C PRO A 154 0.35 7.35 -17.18
N PRO A 155 1.38 6.80 -16.53
CA PRO A 155 1.93 7.40 -15.30
C PRO A 155 2.46 8.81 -15.58
N LEU A 156 2.60 9.62 -14.52
CA LEU A 156 3.30 10.90 -14.64
C LEU A 156 4.74 10.65 -15.05
N SER A 157 5.23 11.43 -16.02
CA SER A 157 6.66 11.52 -16.30
C SER A 157 7.41 12.14 -15.12
N ASP A 158 8.73 11.95 -15.08
CA ASP A 158 9.58 12.55 -14.04
C ASP A 158 9.41 14.09 -13.96
N GLY A 159 9.24 14.76 -15.11
CA GLY A 159 9.00 16.20 -15.16
C GLY A 159 7.64 16.59 -14.59
N GLU A 160 6.56 15.91 -15.00
CA GLU A 160 5.22 16.16 -14.45
C GLU A 160 5.14 15.85 -12.95
N LEU A 161 5.90 14.86 -12.48
CA LEU A 161 5.98 14.51 -11.06
C LEU A 161 6.66 15.61 -10.25
N ALA A 162 7.79 16.15 -10.75
CA ALA A 162 8.48 17.27 -10.13
C ALA A 162 7.61 18.54 -10.11
N ASP A 163 6.97 18.86 -11.23
CA ASP A 163 6.06 20.01 -11.33
C ASP A 163 4.86 19.89 -10.38
N HIS A 164 4.37 18.66 -10.18
CA HIS A 164 3.29 18.37 -9.24
C HIS A 164 3.70 18.64 -7.79
N ILE A 165 4.89 18.18 -7.37
CA ILE A 165 5.43 18.46 -6.03
C ILE A 165 5.50 19.96 -5.76
N GLU A 166 6.06 20.73 -6.69
CA GLU A 166 6.17 22.19 -6.55
C GLU A 166 4.82 22.90 -6.61
N THR A 167 3.84 22.33 -7.32
CA THR A 167 2.47 22.86 -7.32
C THR A 167 1.81 22.67 -5.97
N VAL A 168 1.92 21.48 -5.36
CA VAL A 168 1.39 21.25 -4.00
C VAL A 168 2.11 22.13 -2.98
N ARG A 169 3.44 22.28 -3.08
CA ARG A 169 4.23 23.14 -2.19
C ARG A 169 3.77 24.59 -2.19
N ARG A 170 3.41 25.13 -3.37
CA ARG A 170 2.86 26.49 -3.51
C ARG A 170 1.45 26.63 -2.94
N LEU A 171 0.63 25.58 -2.99
CA LEU A 171 -0.71 25.63 -2.41
C LEU A 171 -0.68 25.76 -0.88
N GLU A 172 0.33 25.20 -0.22
CA GLU A 172 0.49 25.32 1.23
C GLU A 172 1.09 26.65 1.70
N ASN A 173 1.77 27.37 0.80
CA ASN A 173 2.37 28.67 1.06
C ASN A 173 1.86 29.69 0.03
N PRO A 174 0.57 30.05 0.08
CA PRO A 174 0.05 31.11 -0.77
C PRO A 174 0.70 32.44 -0.37
N ASP A 175 1.30 33.13 -1.34
CA ASP A 175 1.83 34.50 -1.20
C ASP A 175 0.79 35.49 -0.64
#